data_AF-A0A2H1W436-F1
#
_entry.id   AF-A0A2H1W436-F1
#
_cell.length_a   1.000
_cell.length_b   1.000
_cell.length_c   1.000
_cell.angle_alpha   90.00
_cell.angle_beta   90.00
_cell.angle_gamma   90.00
#
_symmetry.space_group_name_H-M   'P 1'
#
loop_
_entity.id
_entity.type
_entity.pdbx_description
1 polymer ?
#
loop_
_entity_poly.entity_id
_entity_poly.type
_entity_poly.pdbx_seq_one_letter_code
_entity_poly.pdbx_strand_id
1 'polypeptide(L)'
;TIVNLPWALLVEGDVIVLRPGQEVPGHCRGLQPEDPEQFFGQIFQPTTPQKDNFSTPRIRTPHRNKAYRMCETPYLKNLKLALEQATVRPVTVFEKQRYLCTVKIMEGIVLPLVISLVVIASFVRHVYHLPGVTHWTEIYFLQTIAASLPLLQIVFPIAWVTLNCFGLARFKLLSETRQKYVRPKSCSISEDASDPLIKAMSESNLQPENLKSLGKTFFNILTGREDMVCRTANIVHVLGSLSALSCVDKKGILSWPNPTAEKVFFLRNSSPSSHSSSKTSLVGSMGHQSDEQLDTPVEGTKTAEPSTIVEVLDLTHDQNAPFCVEFDDQRWRQHLARLKPLGLAALLNTCAPAPRHTYAHFCAHLTCEAQYSEDLVPVTNRRCLCELAKQIGFTDSVTDSYQVQECLAIFRQLQADTIRRETRFVRSLQLSTKVKVPLPHMLAVIVKDQANQLQMLTQGTADIILDSCVDYWNGRDLTPISPADRKKIIDFYQRNSLTAYCTAFAYKPLTRGISPSLSALYLELPADSRPLYAPRSQTWADAPALHFHSTGKTTTTESDHRSKFTHFSYKGPGMLAYRCVSKYFFLKYRYFGLNFPRCLCINFVFYR
;
A
#
# COMPACT_ATOMS: atom_id res chain seq x y z
N THR A 1 22.20 10.92 15.54
CA THR A 1 21.64 10.79 14.18
C THR A 1 20.71 9.60 14.16
N ILE A 2 19.54 9.68 13.52
CA ILE A 2 18.59 8.57 13.43
C ILE A 2 18.82 7.86 12.10
N VAL A 3 19.00 6.55 12.13
CA VAL A 3 19.22 5.71 10.93
C VAL A 3 18.00 4.80 10.76
N ASN A 4 17.48 4.71 9.54
CA ASN A 4 16.42 3.74 9.22
C ASN A 4 17.07 2.40 8.87
N LEU A 5 16.87 1.38 9.69
CA LEU A 5 17.38 0.02 9.48
C LEU A 5 16.24 -1.00 9.57
N PRO A 6 16.35 -2.13 8.85
CA PRO A 6 15.47 -3.28 9.06
C PRO A 6 15.55 -3.79 10.50
N TRP A 7 14.41 -4.23 11.06
CA TRP A 7 14.36 -4.75 12.44
C TRP A 7 15.27 -5.95 12.69
N ALA A 8 15.56 -6.73 11.64
CA ALA A 8 16.46 -7.88 11.72
C ALA A 8 17.92 -7.51 12.06
N LEU A 9 18.31 -6.24 11.88
CA LEU A 9 19.65 -5.75 12.19
C LEU A 9 19.76 -5.12 13.59
N LEU A 10 18.66 -5.03 14.33
CA LEU A 10 18.66 -4.48 15.68
C LEU A 10 19.31 -5.46 16.65
N VAL A 11 20.19 -4.95 17.50
CA VAL A 11 20.87 -5.73 18.55
C VAL A 11 20.52 -5.22 19.94
N GLU A 12 20.78 -6.05 20.94
CA GLU A 12 20.65 -5.68 22.35
C GLU A 12 21.53 -4.44 22.66
N GLY A 13 20.97 -3.46 23.36
CA GLY A 13 21.62 -2.21 23.70
C GLY A 13 21.36 -1.06 22.73
N ASP A 14 20.84 -1.33 21.53
CA ASP A 14 20.49 -0.28 20.55
C ASP A 14 19.41 0.66 21.07
N VAL A 15 19.51 1.94 20.73
CA VAL A 15 18.48 2.95 21.04
C VAL A 15 17.61 3.18 19.82
N ILE A 16 16.35 2.78 19.93
CA ILE A 16 15.34 2.94 18.90
C ILE A 16 14.42 4.12 19.21
N VAL A 17 13.89 4.76 18.18
CA VAL A 17 12.87 5.81 18.30
C VAL A 17 11.53 5.21 17.91
N LEU A 18 10.68 4.96 18.90
CA LEU A 18 9.32 4.47 18.69
C LEU A 18 8.41 5.63 18.30
N ARG A 19 7.74 5.48 17.16
CA ARG A 19 6.70 6.41 16.71
C ARG A 19 5.34 5.97 17.22
N PRO A 20 4.43 6.91 17.53
CA PRO A 20 3.04 6.57 17.90
C PRO A 20 2.40 5.66 16.85
N GLY A 21 1.71 4.61 17.31
CA GLY A 21 1.06 3.65 16.42
C GLY A 21 2.00 2.62 15.76
N GLN A 22 3.31 2.68 16.02
CA GLN A 22 4.26 1.68 15.53
C GLN A 22 4.26 0.44 16.42
N GLU A 23 4.31 -0.74 15.79
CA GLU A 23 4.52 -2.00 16.49
C GLU A 23 5.95 -2.09 17.04
N VAL A 24 6.06 -2.57 18.26
CA VAL A 24 7.31 -2.67 19.01
C VAL A 24 8.10 -3.89 18.52
N PRO A 25 9.37 -3.72 18.10
CA PRO A 25 10.14 -4.77 17.43
C PRO A 25 10.62 -5.90 18.36
N GLY A 26 10.57 -5.70 19.67
CA GLY A 26 11.06 -6.64 20.68
C GLY A 26 10.96 -6.03 22.08
N HIS A 27 11.42 -6.75 23.09
CA HIS A 27 11.50 -6.24 24.46
C HIS A 27 12.41 -5.00 24.53
N CYS A 28 11.83 -3.87 24.97
CA CYS A 28 12.56 -2.62 25.13
C CYS A 28 12.12 -1.84 26.37
N ARG A 29 13.10 -1.12 26.93
CA ARG A 29 12.95 -0.33 28.16
C ARG A 29 13.07 1.16 27.84
N GLY A 30 12.20 1.96 28.43
CA GLY A 30 12.25 3.41 28.26
C GLY A 30 13.54 4.00 28.84
N LEU A 31 14.03 5.09 28.24
CA LEU A 31 15.22 5.77 28.74
C LEU A 31 14.93 6.58 30.01
N GLN A 32 13.68 7.01 30.21
CA GLN A 32 13.24 7.69 31.42
C GLN A 32 12.66 6.68 32.41
N PRO A 33 12.87 6.87 33.73
CA PRO A 33 12.39 5.93 34.75
C PRO A 33 10.85 5.81 34.81
N GLU A 34 10.13 6.79 34.28
CA GLU A 34 8.65 6.83 34.22
C GLU A 34 8.08 6.09 33.00
N ASP A 35 8.91 5.73 32.02
CA ASP A 35 8.45 5.10 30.79
C ASP A 35 8.21 3.59 30.99
N PRO A 36 7.03 3.07 30.63
CA PRO A 36 6.72 1.64 30.78
C PRO A 36 7.55 0.80 29.81
N GLU A 37 7.96 -0.39 30.25
CA GLU A 37 8.55 -1.41 29.38
C GLU A 37 7.55 -1.84 28.30
N GLN A 38 8.08 -2.15 27.12
CA GLN A 38 7.29 -2.56 25.97
C GLN A 38 7.78 -3.92 25.46
N PHE A 39 6.87 -4.71 24.93
CA PHE A 39 7.14 -6.07 24.45
C PHE A 39 6.79 -6.24 22.97
N PHE A 40 7.36 -7.27 22.35
CA PHE A 40 7.09 -7.63 20.96
C PHE A 40 5.57 -7.72 20.67
N GLY A 41 5.14 -7.11 19.57
CA GLY A 41 3.74 -7.13 19.11
C GLY A 41 2.83 -6.10 19.78
N GLN A 42 3.30 -5.38 20.82
CA GLN A 42 2.58 -4.25 21.37
C GLN A 42 2.67 -3.05 20.44
N ILE A 43 1.66 -2.20 20.43
CA ILE A 43 1.66 -0.96 19.66
C ILE A 43 1.95 0.20 20.59
N PHE A 44 2.96 0.99 20.26
CA PHE A 44 3.36 2.13 21.07
C PHE A 44 2.29 3.23 21.07
N GLN A 45 1.69 3.46 22.24
CA GLN A 45 0.67 4.50 22.47
C GLN A 45 1.12 5.41 23.63
N PRO A 46 1.41 6.69 23.36
CA PRO A 46 1.93 7.59 24.39
C PRO A 46 0.87 8.19 25.32
N THR A 47 -0.43 8.04 25.05
CA THR A 47 -1.51 8.63 25.87
C THR A 47 -2.76 7.78 25.82
N THR A 48 -3.46 7.63 26.95
CA THR A 48 -4.74 6.91 27.05
C THR A 48 -5.85 7.68 26.32
N PRO A 49 -6.72 7.00 25.54
CA PRO A 49 -7.78 7.66 24.79
C PRO A 49 -8.85 8.28 25.69
N GLN A 50 -9.23 9.53 25.41
CA GLN A 50 -10.49 10.11 25.89
C GLN A 50 -11.52 10.08 24.75
N LYS A 51 -12.49 9.17 24.85
CA LYS A 51 -13.64 9.09 23.93
C LYS A 51 -14.73 10.07 24.39
N ASP A 52 -14.60 11.32 23.99
CA ASP A 52 -15.65 12.33 24.19
C ASP A 52 -16.33 12.64 22.86
N ASN A 53 -17.66 12.56 22.83
CA ASN A 53 -18.43 13.10 21.70
C ASN A 53 -18.37 14.63 21.74
N PHE A 54 -17.96 15.26 20.64
CA PHE A 54 -17.93 16.72 20.53
C PHE A 54 -18.54 17.21 19.22
N SER A 55 -19.16 18.39 19.29
CA SER A 55 -19.83 19.07 18.17
C SER A 55 -19.03 20.23 17.60
N THR A 56 -17.94 20.64 18.26
CA THR A 56 -17.11 21.78 17.88
C THR A 56 -15.67 21.34 17.57
N PRO A 57 -14.98 21.97 16.60
CA PRO A 57 -13.59 21.62 16.30
C PRO A 57 -12.69 21.70 17.54
N ARG A 58 -11.89 20.66 17.77
CA ARG A 58 -10.95 20.57 18.89
C ARG A 58 -9.52 20.68 18.42
N ILE A 59 -8.65 21.21 19.27
CA ILE A 59 -7.22 21.28 19.03
C ILE A 59 -6.56 20.14 19.80
N ARG A 60 -5.74 19.35 19.12
CA ARG A 60 -5.00 18.21 19.65
C ARG A 60 -3.51 18.49 19.60
N THR A 61 -2.82 18.10 20.66
CA THR A 61 -1.36 18.12 20.70
C THR A 61 -0.82 16.89 19.98
N PRO A 62 0.13 17.05 19.03
CA PRO A 62 0.77 15.93 18.36
C PRO A 62 1.42 14.96 19.36
N HIS A 63 1.19 13.65 19.18
CA HIS A 63 1.88 12.63 19.96
C HIS A 63 3.37 12.65 19.71
N ARG A 64 4.20 12.59 20.75
CA ARG A 64 5.65 12.66 20.62
C ARG A 64 6.25 11.26 20.44
N ASN A 65 7.29 11.20 19.61
CA ASN A 65 8.17 10.03 19.54
C ASN A 65 8.92 9.89 20.87
N LYS A 66 9.15 8.65 21.31
CA LYS A 66 9.98 8.36 22.50
C LYS A 66 11.12 7.42 22.14
N ALA A 67 12.25 7.59 22.82
CA ALA A 67 13.42 6.76 22.64
C ALA A 67 13.42 5.62 23.68
N TYR A 68 13.63 4.41 23.19
CA TYR A 68 13.66 3.17 23.96
C TYR A 68 14.97 2.43 23.70
N ARG A 69 15.49 1.75 24.72
CA ARG A 69 16.65 0.86 24.59
C ARG A 69 16.19 -0.57 24.38
N MET A 70 16.73 -1.25 23.38
CA MET A 70 16.50 -2.67 23.14
C MET A 70 17.14 -3.50 24.27
N CYS A 71 16.34 -4.37 24.87
CA CYS A 71 16.79 -5.31 25.91
C CYS A 71 17.03 -6.71 25.35
N GLU A 72 16.73 -6.94 24.06
CA GLU A 72 16.96 -8.21 23.38
C GLU A 72 17.34 -7.98 21.92
N THR A 73 17.89 -9.02 21.28
CA THR A 73 18.13 -9.06 19.83
C THR A 73 16.98 -9.81 19.15
N PRO A 74 16.00 -9.13 18.49
CA PRO A 74 14.78 -9.78 18.02
C PRO A 74 15.02 -10.93 17.04
N TYR A 75 16.02 -10.78 16.17
CA TYR A 75 16.36 -11.78 15.15
C TYR A 75 16.87 -13.10 15.75
N LEU A 76 17.46 -13.06 16.94
CA LEU A 76 18.11 -14.20 17.57
C LEU A 76 17.11 -15.32 17.91
N LYS A 77 15.86 -14.97 18.24
CA LYS A 77 14.79 -15.95 18.47
C LYS A 77 14.49 -16.77 17.21
N ASN A 78 14.36 -16.10 16.06
CA ASN A 78 14.11 -16.76 14.78
C ASN A 78 15.32 -17.58 14.33
N LEU A 79 16.54 -17.06 14.54
CA LEU A 79 17.76 -17.77 14.21
C LEU A 79 17.93 -19.04 15.05
N LYS A 80 17.72 -18.97 16.37
CA LYS A 80 17.76 -20.14 17.25
C LYS A 80 16.75 -21.19 16.84
N LEU A 81 15.50 -20.79 16.60
CA LEU A 81 14.46 -21.69 16.13
C LEU A 81 14.85 -22.37 14.81
N ALA A 82 15.39 -21.60 13.85
CA ALA A 82 15.83 -22.13 12.58
C ALA A 82 17.01 -23.11 12.70
N LEU A 83 17.94 -22.87 13.63
CA LEU A 83 19.08 -23.74 13.91
C LEU A 83 18.67 -25.01 14.65
N GLU A 84 17.79 -24.91 15.66
CA GLU A 84 17.25 -26.06 16.41
C GLU A 84 16.43 -26.98 15.49
N GLN A 85 15.64 -26.40 14.58
CA GLN A 85 14.84 -27.16 13.61
C GLN A 85 15.61 -27.53 12.34
N ALA A 86 16.88 -27.14 12.19
CA ALA A 86 17.63 -27.35 10.95
C ALA A 86 17.78 -28.83 10.57
N THR A 87 17.85 -29.72 11.56
CA THR A 87 17.99 -31.17 11.42
C THR A 87 16.65 -31.91 11.31
N VAL A 88 15.55 -31.29 11.78
CA VAL A 88 14.20 -31.87 11.79
C VAL A 88 13.46 -31.43 10.52
N ARG A 89 13.98 -31.82 9.36
CA ARG A 89 13.33 -31.53 8.06
C ARG A 89 12.42 -32.68 7.66
N PRO A 90 11.25 -32.39 7.05
CA PRO A 90 10.39 -33.44 6.52
C PRO A 90 11.12 -34.20 5.41
N VAL A 91 11.00 -35.53 5.44
CA VAL A 91 11.56 -36.40 4.39
C VAL A 91 10.81 -36.13 3.09
N THR A 92 11.54 -35.91 2.00
CA THR A 92 10.94 -35.65 0.69
C THR A 92 10.25 -36.90 0.16
N VAL A 93 9.24 -36.70 -0.70
CA VAL A 93 8.51 -37.82 -1.33
C VAL A 93 9.46 -38.75 -2.08
N PHE A 94 10.41 -38.16 -2.80
CA PHE A 94 11.45 -38.87 -3.55
C PHE A 94 12.36 -39.70 -2.64
N GLU A 95 12.74 -39.19 -1.47
CA GLU A 95 13.56 -39.93 -0.51
C GLU A 95 12.77 -41.10 0.14
N LYS A 96 11.47 -40.91 0.36
CA LYS A 96 10.57 -41.99 0.80
C LYS A 96 10.42 -43.09 -0.25
N GLN A 97 10.30 -42.72 -1.52
CA GLN A 97 10.26 -43.67 -2.64
C GLN A 97 11.58 -44.40 -2.82
N ARG A 98 12.72 -43.69 -2.70
CA ARG A 98 14.07 -44.26 -2.69
C ARG A 98 14.21 -45.32 -1.60
N TYR A 99 13.81 -44.99 -0.37
CA TYR A 99 13.86 -45.92 0.76
C TYR A 99 12.97 -47.15 0.55
N LEU A 100 11.76 -46.97 0.04
CA LEU A 100 10.86 -48.09 -0.27
C LEU A 100 11.45 -49.02 -1.34
N CYS A 101 11.98 -48.45 -2.43
CA CYS A 101 12.51 -49.24 -3.55
C CYS A 101 13.80 -49.96 -3.17
N THR A 102 14.80 -49.26 -2.63
CA THR A 102 16.12 -49.83 -2.34
C THR A 102 16.11 -50.66 -1.06
N VAL A 103 15.65 -50.10 0.04
CA VAL A 103 15.80 -50.78 1.35
C VAL A 103 14.70 -51.81 1.56
N LYS A 104 13.42 -51.45 1.34
CA LYS A 104 12.32 -52.39 1.61
C LYS A 104 12.14 -53.47 0.54
N ILE A 105 12.13 -53.09 -0.74
CA ILE A 105 11.86 -54.03 -1.83
C ILE A 105 13.14 -54.77 -2.23
N MET A 106 14.21 -54.05 -2.56
CA MET A 106 15.43 -54.68 -3.07
C MET A 106 16.19 -55.44 -1.98
N GLU A 107 16.61 -54.75 -0.92
CA GLU A 107 17.36 -55.39 0.18
C GLU A 107 16.46 -56.27 1.07
N GLY A 108 15.21 -55.85 1.33
CA GLY A 108 14.32 -56.54 2.25
C GLY A 108 13.57 -57.75 1.67
N ILE A 109 13.29 -57.79 0.37
CA ILE A 109 12.49 -58.86 -0.25
C ILE A 109 13.28 -59.60 -1.33
N VAL A 110 13.79 -58.89 -2.33
CA VAL A 110 14.39 -59.53 -3.51
C VAL A 110 15.74 -60.17 -3.18
N LEU A 111 16.62 -59.46 -2.46
CA LEU A 111 17.93 -59.97 -2.07
C LEU A 111 17.85 -61.28 -1.24
N PRO A 112 17.07 -61.38 -0.14
CA PRO A 112 16.96 -62.63 0.61
C PRO A 112 16.26 -63.72 -0.18
N LEU A 113 15.30 -63.39 -1.06
CA LEU A 113 14.65 -64.37 -1.92
C LEU A 113 15.62 -64.98 -2.93
N VAL A 114 16.45 -64.15 -3.59
CA VAL A 114 17.47 -64.63 -4.53
C VAL A 114 18.53 -65.45 -3.81
N ILE A 115 19.01 -65.01 -2.65
CA ILE A 115 19.95 -65.79 -1.82
C ILE A 115 19.34 -67.14 -1.47
N SER A 116 18.08 -67.17 -1.02
CA SER A 116 17.38 -68.42 -0.67
C SER A 116 17.24 -69.35 -1.87
N LEU A 117 16.82 -68.85 -3.03
CA LEU A 117 16.71 -69.64 -4.26
C LEU A 117 18.06 -70.20 -4.72
N VAL A 118 19.12 -69.39 -4.66
CA VAL A 118 20.47 -69.83 -5.04
C VAL A 118 20.99 -70.90 -4.09
N VAL A 119 20.78 -70.76 -2.78
CA VAL A 119 21.16 -71.77 -1.79
C VAL A 119 20.38 -73.07 -1.99
N ILE A 120 19.07 -73.01 -2.23
CA ILE A 120 18.24 -74.20 -2.50
C ILE A 120 18.68 -74.88 -3.80
N ALA A 121 18.87 -74.12 -4.88
CA ALA A 121 19.34 -74.65 -6.16
C ALA A 121 20.73 -75.30 -6.00
N SER A 122 21.61 -74.70 -5.21
CA SER A 122 22.95 -75.24 -4.90
C SER A 122 22.88 -76.52 -4.06
N PHE A 123 21.93 -76.60 -3.11
CA PHE A 123 21.67 -77.81 -2.32
C PHE A 123 21.14 -78.95 -3.18
N VAL A 124 20.15 -78.69 -4.04
CA VAL A 124 19.63 -79.67 -4.99
C VAL A 124 20.76 -80.15 -5.93
N ARG A 125 21.55 -79.21 -6.46
CA ARG A 125 22.69 -79.56 -7.33
C ARG A 125 23.72 -80.46 -6.62
N HIS A 126 23.95 -80.19 -5.34
CA HIS A 126 24.85 -80.98 -4.51
C HIS A 126 24.33 -82.42 -4.29
N VAL A 127 23.05 -82.57 -3.93
CA VAL A 127 22.42 -83.87 -3.64
C VAL A 127 22.30 -84.76 -4.89
N TYR A 128 22.00 -84.18 -6.05
CA TYR A 128 21.79 -84.94 -7.30
C TYR A 128 23.06 -85.12 -8.16
N HIS A 129 24.24 -84.75 -7.65
CA HIS A 129 25.55 -84.88 -8.34
C HIS A 129 25.55 -84.44 -9.81
N LEU A 130 24.94 -83.29 -10.11
CA LEU A 130 24.90 -82.72 -11.45
C LEU A 130 26.30 -82.27 -11.92
N PRO A 131 26.62 -82.33 -13.23
CA PRO A 131 27.97 -82.04 -13.74
C PRO A 131 28.43 -80.60 -13.42
N GLY A 132 29.72 -80.48 -13.08
CA GLY A 132 30.36 -79.23 -12.63
C GLY A 132 30.60 -79.12 -11.11
N VAL A 133 30.68 -80.23 -10.37
CA VAL A 133 30.91 -80.24 -8.92
C VAL A 133 32.36 -79.83 -8.61
N THR A 134 32.56 -78.61 -8.14
CA THR A 134 33.81 -78.16 -7.51
C THR A 134 33.70 -78.17 -5.98
N HIS A 135 34.72 -77.69 -5.27
CA HIS A 135 34.78 -77.66 -3.81
C HIS A 135 33.55 -76.95 -3.20
N TRP A 136 33.06 -77.41 -2.05
CA TRP A 136 31.84 -76.92 -1.38
C TRP A 136 31.80 -75.39 -1.20
N THR A 137 32.97 -74.77 -1.04
CA THR A 137 33.13 -73.32 -0.89
C THR A 137 32.73 -72.53 -2.14
N GLU A 138 32.99 -73.07 -3.34
CA GLU A 138 32.63 -72.40 -4.59
C GLU A 138 31.12 -72.47 -4.87
N ILE A 139 30.53 -73.63 -4.58
CA ILE A 139 29.09 -73.88 -4.81
C ILE A 139 28.23 -73.02 -3.89
N TYR A 140 28.55 -72.97 -2.59
CA TYR A 140 27.70 -72.26 -1.62
C TYR A 140 28.05 -70.79 -1.45
N PHE A 141 29.34 -70.41 -1.41
CA PHE A 141 29.73 -69.02 -1.16
C PHE A 141 29.93 -68.22 -2.43
N LEU A 142 30.74 -68.70 -3.37
CA LEU A 142 31.09 -67.92 -4.57
C LEU A 142 29.86 -67.66 -5.45
N GLN A 143 29.02 -68.68 -5.66
CA GLN A 143 27.81 -68.54 -6.45
C GLN A 143 26.76 -67.61 -5.79
N THR A 144 26.62 -67.67 -4.46
CA THR A 144 25.71 -66.79 -3.71
C THR A 144 26.22 -65.34 -3.70
N ILE A 145 27.52 -65.12 -3.53
CA ILE A 145 28.13 -63.78 -3.60
C ILE A 145 27.99 -63.21 -5.01
N ALA A 146 28.29 -64.00 -6.04
CA ALA A 146 28.16 -63.57 -7.43
C ALA A 146 26.71 -63.22 -7.82
N ALA A 147 25.72 -63.93 -7.26
CA ALA A 147 24.30 -63.64 -7.49
C ALA A 147 23.78 -62.43 -6.68
N SER A 148 24.35 -62.16 -5.50
CA SER A 148 23.91 -61.07 -4.61
C SER A 148 24.61 -59.73 -4.87
N LEU A 149 25.87 -59.73 -5.34
CA LEU A 149 26.65 -58.52 -5.61
C LEU A 149 25.97 -57.57 -6.63
N PRO A 150 25.38 -58.04 -7.75
CA PRO A 150 24.65 -57.18 -8.68
C PRO A 150 23.31 -56.67 -8.13
N LEU A 151 22.80 -57.23 -7.03
CA LEU A 151 21.56 -56.79 -6.37
C LEU A 151 21.83 -55.74 -5.29
N LEU A 152 23.05 -55.67 -4.75
CA LEU A 152 23.51 -54.62 -3.83
C LEU A 152 23.78 -53.28 -4.55
N GLN A 153 23.13 -53.03 -5.69
CA GLN A 153 23.48 -52.04 -6.72
C GLN A 153 23.96 -50.69 -6.17
N ILE A 154 25.29 -50.52 -6.08
CA ILE A 154 25.95 -49.23 -5.77
C ILE A 154 25.70 -48.21 -6.89
N VAL A 155 25.36 -48.70 -8.10
CA VAL A 155 25.02 -47.88 -9.27
C VAL A 155 23.86 -46.93 -8.95
N PHE A 156 22.82 -47.39 -8.24
CA PHE A 156 21.66 -46.57 -7.96
C PHE A 156 21.97 -45.41 -6.98
N PRO A 157 22.62 -45.62 -5.82
CA PRO A 157 23.08 -44.53 -4.95
C PRO A 157 24.03 -43.55 -5.66
N ILE A 158 24.96 -44.03 -6.48
CA ILE A 158 25.87 -43.16 -7.23
C ILE A 158 25.07 -42.32 -8.24
N ALA A 159 24.19 -42.96 -9.03
CA ALA A 159 23.33 -42.27 -9.98
C ALA A 159 22.40 -41.25 -9.30
N TRP A 160 21.89 -41.57 -8.12
CA TRP A 160 21.06 -40.67 -7.33
C TRP A 160 21.83 -39.41 -6.93
N VAL A 161 23.04 -39.57 -6.39
CA VAL A 161 23.89 -38.44 -5.99
C VAL A 161 24.28 -37.60 -7.20
N THR A 162 24.69 -38.22 -8.31
CA THR A 162 25.08 -37.48 -9.52
C THR A 162 23.91 -36.73 -10.14
N LEU A 163 22.72 -37.33 -10.22
CA LEU A 163 21.51 -36.64 -10.72
C LEU A 163 21.12 -35.46 -9.83
N ASN A 164 21.23 -35.60 -8.50
CA ASN A 164 20.97 -34.50 -7.58
C ASN A 164 21.98 -33.35 -7.73
N CYS A 165 23.28 -33.67 -7.82
CA CYS A 165 24.32 -32.68 -8.07
C CYS A 165 24.12 -31.97 -9.42
N PHE A 166 23.70 -32.72 -10.45
CA PHE A 166 23.39 -32.16 -11.76
C PHE A 166 22.18 -31.21 -11.72
N GLY A 167 21.09 -31.62 -11.07
CA GLY A 167 19.90 -30.78 -10.88
C GLY A 167 20.22 -29.48 -10.13
N LEU A 168 21.05 -29.56 -9.09
CA LEU A 168 21.53 -28.40 -8.34
C LEU A 168 22.40 -27.46 -9.20
N ALA A 169 23.31 -28.01 -10.00
CA ALA A 169 24.15 -27.23 -10.89
C ALA A 169 23.30 -26.48 -11.94
N ARG A 170 22.28 -27.14 -12.50
CA ARG A 170 21.33 -26.51 -13.42
C ARG A 170 20.51 -25.42 -12.75
N PHE A 171 20.03 -25.67 -11.54
CA PHE A 171 19.28 -24.67 -10.77
C PHE A 171 20.11 -23.40 -10.52
N LYS A 172 21.39 -23.54 -10.14
CA LYS A 172 22.29 -22.40 -9.94
C LYS A 172 22.47 -21.60 -11.22
N LEU A 173 22.74 -22.28 -12.35
CA LEU A 173 22.88 -21.61 -13.65
C LEU A 173 21.63 -20.82 -14.04
N LEU A 174 20.44 -21.41 -13.87
CA LEU A 174 19.17 -20.73 -14.12
C LEU A 174 18.98 -19.51 -13.21
N SER A 175 19.38 -19.63 -11.93
CA SER A 175 19.30 -18.54 -10.97
C SER A 175 20.22 -17.38 -11.34
N GLU A 176 21.44 -17.64 -11.81
CA GLU A 176 22.40 -16.62 -12.25
C GLU A 176 21.93 -15.93 -13.54
N THR A 177 21.38 -16.68 -14.50
CA THR A 177 20.79 -16.10 -15.72
C THR A 177 19.64 -15.15 -15.38
N ARG A 178 18.77 -15.54 -14.44
CA ARG A 178 17.67 -14.68 -13.97
C ARG A 178 18.17 -13.39 -13.32
N GLN A 179 19.23 -13.45 -12.51
CA GLN A 179 19.79 -12.25 -11.87
C GLN A 179 20.37 -11.25 -12.86
N LYS A 180 20.90 -11.73 -14.00
CA LYS A 180 21.48 -10.89 -15.06
C LYS A 180 20.46 -10.39 -16.07
N TYR A 181 19.25 -10.97 -16.08
CA TYR A 181 18.21 -10.62 -17.04
C TYR A 181 17.59 -9.26 -16.72
N VAL A 182 17.59 -8.37 -17.72
CA VAL A 182 16.89 -7.07 -17.69
C VAL A 182 15.72 -7.16 -18.67
N ARG A 183 14.50 -6.86 -18.20
CA ARG A 183 13.30 -6.99 -19.03
C ARG A 183 13.21 -5.82 -20.00
N PRO A 184 12.98 -6.03 -21.31
CA PRO A 184 12.76 -4.92 -22.24
C PRO A 184 11.51 -4.10 -21.88
N LYS A 185 11.58 -2.77 -21.97
CA LYS A 185 10.47 -1.85 -21.62
C LYS A 185 9.18 -2.06 -22.43
N SER A 186 9.27 -2.64 -23.62
CA SER A 186 8.13 -2.86 -24.53
C SER A 186 7.28 -4.08 -24.17
N CYS A 187 7.67 -4.88 -23.18
CA CYS A 187 6.97 -6.10 -22.82
C CYS A 187 6.13 -5.86 -21.56
N SER A 188 4.80 -5.83 -21.73
CA SER A 188 3.88 -5.97 -20.60
C SER A 188 4.00 -7.38 -20.00
N ILE A 189 3.56 -7.54 -18.74
CA ILE A 189 3.35 -8.87 -18.16
C ILE A 189 2.22 -9.51 -18.95
N SER A 190 2.57 -10.33 -19.94
CA SER A 190 1.69 -11.36 -20.45
C SER A 190 2.15 -12.70 -19.88
N GLU A 191 1.22 -13.48 -19.33
CA GLU A 191 1.46 -14.85 -18.82
C GLU A 191 1.62 -15.86 -19.97
N ASP A 192 1.99 -15.40 -21.17
CA ASP A 192 2.11 -16.24 -22.34
C ASP A 192 3.50 -16.86 -22.40
N ALA A 193 3.59 -18.09 -22.92
CA ALA A 193 4.84 -18.82 -23.15
C ALA A 193 5.86 -18.10 -24.07
N SER A 194 5.47 -16.94 -24.62
CA SER A 194 6.29 -15.99 -25.36
C SER A 194 7.07 -15.00 -24.48
N ASP A 195 6.96 -15.08 -23.14
CA ASP A 195 7.71 -14.18 -22.25
C ASP A 195 9.22 -14.28 -22.56
N PRO A 196 9.87 -13.16 -22.93
CA PRO A 196 11.29 -13.13 -23.24
C PRO A 196 12.17 -13.69 -22.11
N LEU A 197 11.72 -13.65 -20.85
CA LEU A 197 12.42 -14.30 -19.75
C LEU A 197 12.41 -15.83 -19.87
N ILE A 198 11.25 -16.43 -20.18
CA ILE A 198 11.11 -17.89 -20.34
C ILE A 198 11.94 -18.36 -21.53
N LYS A 199 11.93 -17.58 -22.62
CA LYS A 199 12.76 -17.83 -23.81
C LYS A 199 14.26 -17.70 -23.50
N ALA A 200 14.69 -16.67 -22.77
CA ALA A 200 16.09 -16.53 -22.36
C ALA A 200 16.54 -17.68 -21.45
N MET A 201 15.68 -18.14 -20.53
CA MET A 201 15.97 -19.30 -19.67
C MET A 201 16.07 -20.60 -20.47
N SER A 202 15.23 -20.81 -21.50
CA SER A 202 15.28 -22.01 -22.32
C SER A 202 16.52 -22.03 -23.24
N GLU A 203 16.84 -20.92 -23.90
CA GLU A 203 17.99 -20.78 -24.81
C GLU A 203 19.34 -20.86 -24.09
N SER A 204 19.42 -20.37 -22.85
CA SER A 204 20.64 -20.46 -22.03
C SER A 204 21.13 -21.89 -21.81
N ASN A 205 20.27 -22.90 -21.95
CA ASN A 205 20.64 -24.30 -21.73
C ASN A 205 21.49 -24.94 -22.83
N LEU A 206 21.56 -24.33 -24.02
CA LEU A 206 22.15 -24.95 -25.22
C LEU A 206 23.49 -24.34 -25.65
N GLN A 207 23.98 -23.30 -24.96
CA GLN A 207 25.25 -22.67 -25.31
C GLN A 207 26.47 -23.44 -24.75
N PRO A 208 27.55 -23.59 -25.54
CA PRO A 208 28.72 -24.38 -25.13
C PRO A 208 29.47 -23.78 -23.92
N GLU A 209 29.45 -22.46 -23.77
CA GLU A 209 30.04 -21.77 -22.60
C GLU A 209 29.29 -22.11 -21.30
N ASN A 210 27.97 -22.22 -21.38
CA ASN A 210 27.11 -22.60 -20.25
C ASN A 210 27.32 -24.07 -19.85
N LEU A 211 27.68 -24.93 -20.80
CA LEU A 211 27.99 -26.34 -20.53
C LEU A 211 29.33 -26.50 -19.78
N LYS A 212 30.34 -25.70 -20.14
CA LYS A 212 31.62 -25.65 -19.40
C LYS A 212 31.43 -25.10 -17.99
N SER A 213 30.62 -24.05 -17.85
CA SER A 213 30.25 -23.50 -16.54
C SER A 213 29.49 -24.53 -15.69
N LEU A 214 28.50 -25.21 -16.27
CA LEU A 214 27.74 -26.27 -15.61
C LEU A 214 28.63 -27.40 -15.09
N GLY A 215 29.59 -27.87 -15.90
CA GLY A 215 30.54 -28.90 -15.50
C GLY A 215 31.43 -28.47 -14.33
N LYS A 216 31.90 -27.21 -14.34
CA LYS A 216 32.67 -26.65 -13.22
C LYS A 216 31.84 -26.59 -11.93
N THR A 217 30.62 -26.07 -12.01
CA THR A 217 29.70 -25.98 -10.88
C THR A 217 29.34 -27.38 -10.35
N PHE A 218 29.10 -28.34 -11.23
CA PHE A 218 28.84 -29.73 -10.85
C PHE A 218 29.98 -30.34 -10.03
N PHE A 219 31.24 -30.18 -10.48
CA PHE A 219 32.40 -30.72 -9.77
C PHE A 219 32.64 -30.00 -8.44
N ASN A 220 32.40 -28.69 -8.38
CA ASN A 220 32.48 -27.94 -7.13
C ASN A 220 31.42 -28.39 -6.11
N ILE A 221 30.19 -28.69 -6.57
CA ILE A 221 29.13 -29.23 -5.70
C ILE A 221 29.53 -30.61 -5.18
N LEU A 222 30.07 -31.48 -6.04
CA LEU A 222 30.54 -32.81 -5.66
C LEU A 222 31.67 -32.75 -4.62
N THR A 223 32.63 -31.83 -4.80
CA THR A 223 33.73 -31.59 -3.86
C THR A 223 33.33 -30.78 -2.62
N GLY A 224 32.12 -30.20 -2.60
CA GLY A 224 31.60 -29.40 -1.49
C GLY A 224 32.22 -28.01 -1.34
N ARG A 225 32.83 -27.48 -2.40
CA ARG A 225 33.47 -26.15 -2.41
C ARG A 225 32.54 -25.01 -2.87
N GLU A 226 31.29 -25.33 -3.14
CA GLU A 226 30.34 -24.41 -3.75
C GLU A 226 29.53 -23.62 -2.70
N ASP A 227 29.33 -22.32 -2.97
CA ASP A 227 28.57 -21.37 -2.14
C ASP A 227 27.04 -21.58 -2.25
N MET A 228 26.58 -22.80 -2.01
CA MET A 228 25.14 -23.11 -1.97
C MET A 228 24.87 -24.18 -0.92
N VAL A 229 23.67 -24.14 -0.34
CA VAL A 229 23.19 -25.08 0.68
C VAL A 229 22.82 -26.44 0.06
N CYS A 230 23.73 -27.01 -0.73
CA CYS A 230 23.54 -28.21 -1.55
C CYS A 230 23.24 -29.46 -0.72
N ARG A 231 23.83 -29.55 0.48
CA ARG A 231 23.82 -30.77 1.30
C ARG A 231 22.62 -30.87 2.25
N THR A 232 21.96 -29.76 2.57
CA THR A 232 20.87 -29.76 3.57
C THR A 232 19.52 -29.31 3.02
N ALA A 233 19.47 -28.60 1.89
CA ALA A 233 18.23 -28.03 1.37
C ALA A 233 17.41 -28.97 0.46
N ASN A 234 18.02 -29.98 -0.17
CA ASN A 234 17.37 -30.87 -1.15
C ASN A 234 16.41 -30.12 -2.10
N ILE A 235 16.81 -28.92 -2.54
CA ILE A 235 15.90 -27.96 -3.19
C ILE A 235 15.26 -28.51 -4.46
N VAL A 236 16.00 -29.35 -5.21
CA VAL A 236 15.51 -30.01 -6.42
C VAL A 236 14.34 -30.94 -6.10
N HIS A 237 14.44 -31.73 -5.04
CA HIS A 237 13.37 -32.63 -4.60
C HIS A 237 12.16 -31.87 -4.06
N VAL A 238 12.41 -30.82 -3.30
CA VAL A 238 11.33 -29.96 -2.77
C VAL A 238 10.57 -29.35 -3.93
N LEU A 239 11.25 -28.62 -4.82
CA LEU A 239 10.64 -27.99 -6.00
C LEU A 239 9.93 -29.00 -6.91
N GLY A 240 10.52 -30.18 -7.12
CA GLY A 240 9.91 -31.24 -7.94
C GLY A 240 8.72 -31.95 -7.28
N SER A 241 8.51 -31.78 -5.98
CA SER A 241 7.38 -32.36 -5.24
C SER A 241 6.35 -31.32 -4.79
N LEU A 242 6.56 -30.04 -5.13
CA LEU A 242 5.60 -28.98 -4.83
C LEU A 242 4.32 -29.17 -5.66
N SER A 243 3.21 -29.44 -4.97
CA SER A 243 1.86 -29.46 -5.56
C SER A 243 1.08 -28.16 -5.28
N ALA A 244 1.48 -27.43 -4.23
CA ALA A 244 0.84 -26.19 -3.82
C ALA A 244 1.90 -25.17 -3.38
N LEU A 245 1.71 -23.91 -3.81
CA LEU A 245 2.51 -22.77 -3.38
C LEU A 245 1.64 -21.90 -2.46
N SER A 246 2.06 -21.74 -1.21
CA SER A 246 1.39 -20.84 -0.25
C SER A 246 2.31 -19.66 0.06
N CYS A 247 1.88 -18.45 -0.29
CA CYS A 247 2.59 -17.22 0.01
C CYS A 247 2.02 -16.62 1.31
N VAL A 248 2.81 -16.69 2.39
CA VAL A 248 2.39 -16.19 3.71
C VAL A 248 2.49 -14.66 3.79
N ASP A 249 3.48 -14.06 3.13
CA ASP A 249 3.62 -12.60 3.08
C ASP A 249 2.96 -12.04 1.82
N LYS A 250 2.16 -10.99 2.02
CA LYS A 250 1.53 -10.25 0.93
C LYS A 250 2.52 -9.26 0.31
N LYS A 251 3.31 -8.56 1.11
CA LYS A 251 4.15 -7.45 0.64
C LYS A 251 5.51 -7.98 0.19
N GLY A 252 6.00 -7.56 -0.97
CA GLY A 252 7.26 -8.01 -1.53
C GLY A 252 7.20 -9.35 -2.27
N ILE A 253 6.20 -10.19 -1.99
CA ILE A 253 5.96 -11.46 -2.68
C ILE A 253 4.76 -11.37 -3.63
N LEU A 254 3.55 -11.11 -3.10
CA LEU A 254 2.32 -11.02 -3.90
C LEU A 254 2.05 -9.61 -4.43
N SER A 255 2.49 -8.60 -3.68
CA SER A 255 2.37 -7.20 -4.07
C SER A 255 3.73 -6.55 -4.07
N TRP A 256 3.89 -5.53 -4.91
CA TRP A 256 5.08 -4.69 -4.85
C TRP A 256 5.23 -4.11 -3.43
N PRO A 257 6.43 -4.15 -2.82
CA PRO A 257 6.62 -3.72 -1.43
C PRO A 257 6.55 -2.19 -1.29
N ASN A 258 6.74 -1.46 -2.39
CA ASN A 258 6.72 -0.01 -2.43
C ASN A 258 5.39 0.47 -3.04
N PRO A 259 4.62 1.33 -2.39
CA PRO A 259 3.41 1.86 -2.98
C PRO A 259 3.76 2.78 -4.17
N THR A 260 3.10 2.57 -5.30
CA THR A 260 3.28 3.34 -6.54
C THR A 260 1.95 3.95 -6.97
N ALA A 261 2.01 5.08 -7.68
CA ALA A 261 0.81 5.67 -8.29
C ALA A 261 0.33 4.76 -9.43
N GLU A 262 -0.94 4.35 -9.39
CA GLU A 262 -1.55 3.49 -10.41
C GLU A 262 -2.55 4.28 -11.26
N LYS A 263 -3.34 5.19 -10.65
CA LYS A 263 -4.36 5.94 -11.39
C LYS A 263 -4.38 7.41 -11.01
N VAL A 264 -4.60 8.28 -12.01
CA VAL A 264 -4.83 9.71 -11.83
C VAL A 264 -6.22 10.05 -12.36
N PHE A 265 -7.05 10.66 -11.53
CA PHE A 265 -8.39 11.08 -11.87
C PHE A 265 -8.46 12.61 -11.87
N PHE A 266 -9.12 13.15 -12.90
CA PHE A 266 -9.47 14.56 -12.99
C PHE A 266 -10.76 14.76 -13.81
N LEU A 267 -11.36 15.95 -13.69
CA LEU A 267 -12.55 16.33 -14.44
C LEU A 267 -12.18 17.18 -15.66
N ARG A 268 -12.95 17.02 -16.74
CA ARG A 268 -12.89 17.92 -17.89
C ARG A 268 -14.29 18.31 -18.35
N ASN A 269 -14.39 19.45 -19.01
CA ASN A 269 -15.62 19.89 -19.66
C ASN A 269 -15.66 19.29 -21.08
N SER A 270 -16.85 18.91 -21.54
CA SER A 270 -17.06 18.58 -22.96
C SER A 270 -16.77 19.82 -23.82
N SER A 271 -15.86 19.70 -24.77
CA SER A 271 -15.69 20.71 -25.82
C SER A 271 -16.83 20.59 -26.84
N PRO A 272 -17.39 21.70 -27.36
CA PRO A 272 -18.43 21.65 -28.40
C PRO A 272 -17.94 21.03 -29.73
N SER A 273 -16.64 20.76 -29.89
CA SER A 273 -16.03 20.14 -31.07
C SER A 273 -15.74 18.64 -30.95
N SER A 274 -16.03 17.99 -29.81
CA SER A 274 -15.73 16.57 -29.60
C SER A 274 -16.98 15.69 -29.73
N HIS A 275 -17.51 15.56 -30.94
CA HIS A 275 -18.58 14.60 -31.26
C HIS A 275 -18.09 13.26 -31.81
N SER A 276 -16.78 13.00 -31.81
CA SER A 276 -16.23 11.70 -32.18
C SER A 276 -15.03 11.39 -31.30
N SER A 277 -14.91 10.15 -30.85
CA SER A 277 -13.74 9.55 -30.17
C SER A 277 -13.64 9.51 -28.63
N SER A 278 -14.75 9.36 -27.89
CA SER A 278 -14.66 8.76 -26.55
C SER A 278 -15.89 7.92 -26.20
N LYS A 279 -15.96 6.71 -26.79
CA LYS A 279 -16.84 5.61 -26.36
C LYS A 279 -16.08 4.55 -25.54
N THR A 280 -14.93 4.88 -24.96
CA THR A 280 -14.15 3.97 -24.10
C THR A 280 -14.27 4.28 -22.61
N SER A 281 -15.05 5.27 -22.20
CA SER A 281 -15.33 5.53 -20.78
C SER A 281 -16.41 4.59 -20.25
N LEU A 282 -16.02 3.43 -19.69
CA LEU A 282 -16.55 2.77 -18.48
C LEU A 282 -18.08 2.70 -18.19
N VAL A 283 -18.98 2.94 -19.14
CA VAL A 283 -20.44 2.78 -18.95
C VAL A 283 -20.88 1.31 -19.08
N GLY A 284 -20.04 0.43 -19.64
CA GLY A 284 -20.38 -0.98 -19.89
C GLY A 284 -20.43 -1.93 -18.68
N SER A 285 -20.02 -1.51 -17.48
CA SER A 285 -20.06 -2.37 -16.28
C SER A 285 -21.20 -2.06 -15.30
N MET A 286 -22.11 -1.15 -15.65
CA MET A 286 -23.31 -0.88 -14.86
C MET A 286 -24.52 -1.52 -15.55
N GLY A 287 -24.64 -2.84 -15.43
CA GLY A 287 -25.83 -3.57 -15.87
C GLY A 287 -27.05 -3.19 -15.03
N HIS A 288 -28.07 -2.63 -15.68
CA HIS A 288 -29.46 -3.01 -15.47
C HIS A 288 -30.17 -2.83 -16.81
N GLN A 289 -30.61 -3.96 -17.37
CA GLN A 289 -31.53 -4.03 -18.49
C GLN A 289 -32.87 -3.41 -18.08
N SER A 290 -33.36 -2.50 -18.91
CA SER A 290 -34.78 -2.31 -19.16
C SER A 290 -34.91 -1.72 -20.56
N ASP A 291 -35.30 -2.57 -21.51
CA ASP A 291 -35.89 -2.17 -22.77
C ASP A 291 -37.15 -1.34 -22.49
N GLU A 292 -37.31 -0.20 -23.16
CA GLU A 292 -38.35 0.02 -24.17
C GLU A 292 -38.54 1.51 -24.51
N GLN A 293 -38.84 1.70 -25.80
CA GLN A 293 -39.58 2.79 -26.45
C GLN A 293 -38.83 4.02 -27.02
N LEU A 294 -38.97 4.08 -28.35
CA LEU A 294 -38.78 5.20 -29.26
C LEU A 294 -39.32 6.53 -28.71
N ASP A 295 -38.63 7.62 -29.01
CA ASP A 295 -39.33 8.81 -29.49
C ASP A 295 -38.47 9.75 -30.37
N THR A 296 -39.16 10.23 -31.39
CA THR A 296 -38.90 11.13 -32.53
C THR A 296 -38.15 12.44 -32.18
N PRO A 297 -37.39 13.08 -33.10
CA PRO A 297 -36.62 14.28 -32.77
C PRO A 297 -37.53 15.51 -32.74
N VAL A 298 -37.64 16.15 -31.57
CA VAL A 298 -38.29 17.47 -31.45
C VAL A 298 -37.19 18.54 -31.40
N GLU A 299 -37.23 19.41 -32.40
CA GLU A 299 -36.47 20.67 -32.45
C GLU A 299 -36.72 21.49 -31.18
N GLY A 300 -35.63 21.80 -30.49
CA GLY A 300 -35.64 22.68 -29.33
C GLY A 300 -34.21 23.03 -28.97
N THR A 301 -33.77 24.20 -29.40
CA THR A 301 -32.46 24.81 -29.13
C THR A 301 -32.28 25.04 -27.63
N LYS A 302 -32.01 23.98 -26.87
CA LYS A 302 -31.42 24.08 -25.54
C LYS A 302 -29.92 24.06 -25.75
N THR A 303 -29.28 25.21 -25.51
CA THR A 303 -27.84 25.31 -25.30
C THR A 303 -27.42 24.16 -24.39
N ALA A 304 -26.74 23.15 -24.96
CA ALA A 304 -26.28 22.00 -24.21
C ALA A 304 -25.37 22.49 -23.09
N GLU A 305 -25.81 22.34 -21.84
CA GLU A 305 -24.93 22.62 -20.71
C GLU A 305 -23.65 21.79 -20.89
N PRO A 306 -22.46 22.39 -20.65
CA PRO A 306 -21.20 21.68 -20.82
C PRO A 306 -21.17 20.48 -19.89
N SER A 307 -21.36 19.29 -20.45
CA SER A 307 -21.34 18.04 -19.70
C SER A 307 -19.95 17.79 -19.13
N THR A 308 -19.88 17.44 -17.85
CA THR A 308 -18.63 17.10 -17.17
C THR A 308 -18.25 15.65 -17.43
N ILE A 309 -17.06 15.45 -17.97
CA ILE A 309 -16.51 14.13 -18.31
C ILE A 309 -15.40 13.81 -17.30
N VAL A 310 -15.48 12.59 -16.76
CA VAL A 310 -14.45 12.02 -15.90
C VAL A 310 -13.38 11.40 -16.77
N GLU A 311 -12.12 11.76 -16.52
CA GLU A 311 -10.96 11.14 -17.16
C GLU A 311 -10.10 10.45 -16.10
N VAL A 312 -9.64 9.24 -16.43
CA VAL A 312 -8.77 8.43 -15.59
C VAL A 312 -7.59 7.99 -16.44
N LEU A 313 -6.38 8.33 -15.98
CA LEU A 313 -5.14 7.90 -16.60
C LEU A 313 -4.51 6.81 -15.75
N ASP A 314 -4.17 5.69 -16.37
CA ASP A 314 -3.49 4.58 -15.73
C ASP A 314 -1.96 4.73 -15.87
N LEU A 315 -1.26 4.30 -14.83
CA LEU A 315 0.20 4.28 -14.73
C LEU A 315 0.70 2.89 -14.37
N THR A 316 1.75 2.49 -15.06
CA THR A 316 2.47 1.23 -14.81
C THR A 316 3.86 1.52 -14.25
N HIS A 317 4.31 0.69 -13.32
CA HIS A 317 5.67 0.78 -12.77
C HIS A 317 6.69 0.10 -13.70
N ASP A 318 7.87 0.70 -13.85
CA ASP A 318 8.98 0.04 -14.53
C ASP A 318 9.56 -1.06 -13.63
N GLN A 319 9.68 -2.27 -14.16
CA GLN A 319 10.22 -3.41 -13.39
C GLN A 319 11.75 -3.37 -13.26
N ASN A 320 12.42 -2.70 -14.20
CA ASN A 320 13.87 -2.54 -14.14
C ASN A 320 14.28 -1.41 -13.18
N ALA A 321 13.38 -0.46 -12.97
CA ALA A 321 13.59 0.69 -12.11
C ALA A 321 12.49 0.74 -11.04
N PRO A 322 12.75 0.28 -9.81
CA PRO A 322 11.72 -0.01 -8.79
C PRO A 322 10.85 1.19 -8.36
N PHE A 323 11.21 2.40 -8.80
CA PHE A 323 10.58 3.67 -8.44
C PHE A 323 10.09 4.46 -9.65
N CYS A 324 10.39 4.03 -10.89
CA CYS A 324 9.96 4.71 -12.09
C CYS A 324 8.51 4.33 -12.43
N VAL A 325 7.70 5.30 -12.84
CA VAL A 325 6.33 5.10 -13.31
C VAL A 325 6.18 5.73 -14.69
N GLU A 326 5.38 5.13 -15.55
CA GLU A 326 5.10 5.60 -16.90
C GLU A 326 3.57 5.61 -17.11
N PHE A 327 3.06 6.56 -17.89
CA PHE A 327 1.64 6.61 -18.27
C PHE A 327 1.37 5.62 -19.40
N ASP A 328 0.30 4.84 -19.28
CA ASP A 328 -0.02 3.80 -20.27
C ASP A 328 -0.56 4.39 -21.59
N ASP A 329 -1.30 5.51 -21.52
CA ASP A 329 -1.90 6.15 -22.69
C ASP A 329 -0.93 7.09 -23.40
N GLN A 330 -0.58 6.82 -24.67
CA GLN A 330 0.29 7.69 -25.48
C GLN A 330 -0.21 9.14 -25.62
N ARG A 331 -1.53 9.39 -25.48
CA ARG A 331 -2.14 10.72 -25.60
C ARG A 331 -2.23 11.47 -24.28
N TRP A 332 -1.70 10.91 -23.18
CA TRP A 332 -1.76 11.52 -21.84
C TRP A 332 -1.27 12.98 -21.82
N ARG A 333 -0.28 13.32 -22.67
CA ARG A 333 0.30 14.67 -22.79
C ARG A 333 -0.72 15.75 -23.19
N GLN A 334 -1.84 15.37 -23.82
CA GLN A 334 -2.93 16.30 -24.12
C GLN A 334 -3.60 16.85 -22.85
N HIS A 335 -3.43 16.17 -21.72
CA HIS A 335 -4.00 16.55 -20.43
C HIS A 335 -3.01 17.31 -19.54
N LEU A 336 -1.82 17.69 -20.04
CA LEU A 336 -0.75 18.31 -19.26
C LEU A 336 -1.21 19.54 -18.46
N ALA A 337 -2.04 20.40 -19.06
CA ALA A 337 -2.55 21.61 -18.39
C ALA A 337 -3.40 21.30 -17.14
N ARG A 338 -4.03 20.12 -17.08
CA ARG A 338 -4.81 19.64 -15.93
C ARG A 338 -3.93 18.97 -14.88
N LEU A 339 -2.88 18.29 -15.34
CA LEU A 339 -1.92 17.56 -14.49
C LEU A 339 -0.88 18.46 -13.83
N LYS A 340 -0.57 19.64 -14.39
CA LYS A 340 0.43 20.56 -13.83
C LYS A 340 0.18 20.93 -12.36
N PRO A 341 -1.03 21.41 -11.96
CA PRO A 341 -1.30 21.70 -10.56
C PRO A 341 -1.13 20.48 -9.65
N LEU A 342 -1.45 19.29 -10.15
CA LEU A 342 -1.26 18.04 -9.42
C LEU A 342 0.23 17.72 -9.22
N GLY A 343 1.05 17.83 -10.27
CA GLY A 343 2.50 17.60 -10.17
C GLY A 343 3.18 18.57 -9.19
N LEU A 344 2.79 19.85 -9.21
CA LEU A 344 3.29 20.84 -8.26
C LEU A 344 2.87 20.51 -6.82
N ALA A 345 1.59 20.17 -6.61
CA ALA A 345 1.08 19.78 -5.29
C ALA A 345 1.78 18.51 -4.76
N ALA A 346 2.03 17.53 -5.62
CA ALA A 346 2.76 16.31 -5.29
C ALA A 346 4.21 16.60 -4.83
N LEU A 347 4.91 17.53 -5.48
CA LEU A 347 6.26 17.92 -5.07
C LEU A 347 6.26 18.66 -3.73
N LEU A 348 5.43 19.69 -3.58
CA LEU A 348 5.45 20.56 -2.42
C LEU A 348 4.81 19.94 -1.17
N ASN A 349 3.77 19.11 -1.31
CA ASN A 349 3.14 18.44 -0.16
C ASN A 349 3.85 17.15 0.24
N THR A 350 4.31 16.35 -0.73
CA THR A 350 4.82 15.00 -0.45
C THR A 350 6.35 14.92 -0.44
N CYS A 351 7.02 15.68 -1.31
CA CYS A 351 8.45 15.48 -1.58
C CYS A 351 9.34 16.48 -0.83
N ALA A 352 8.84 17.68 -0.56
CA ALA A 352 9.59 18.72 0.14
C ALA A 352 10.02 18.27 1.56
N PRO A 353 11.23 18.62 2.02
CA PRO A 353 11.79 18.08 3.27
C PRO A 353 10.95 18.40 4.50
N ALA A 354 10.56 19.67 4.69
CA ALA A 354 9.80 20.10 5.87
C ALA A 354 8.41 19.43 5.95
N PRO A 355 7.55 19.50 4.90
CA PRO A 355 6.25 18.81 4.89
C PRO A 355 6.36 17.30 5.05
N ARG A 356 7.39 16.68 4.48
CA ARG A 356 7.58 15.22 4.56
C ARG A 356 7.73 14.74 6.01
N HIS A 357 8.49 15.45 6.84
CA HIS A 357 8.64 15.10 8.26
C HIS A 357 7.35 15.34 9.04
N THR A 358 6.68 16.48 8.81
CA THR A 358 5.40 16.81 9.44
C THR A 358 4.31 15.80 9.07
N TYR A 359 4.23 15.40 7.81
CA TYR A 359 3.27 14.41 7.32
C TYR A 359 3.53 13.03 7.93
N ALA A 360 4.79 12.59 7.99
CA ALA A 360 5.14 11.31 8.61
C ALA A 360 4.76 11.27 10.11
N HIS A 361 4.99 12.37 10.83
CA HIS A 361 4.58 12.51 12.23
C HIS A 361 3.04 12.51 12.37
N PHE A 362 2.36 13.20 11.46
CA PHE A 362 0.90 13.21 11.43
C PHE A 362 0.31 11.83 11.14
N CYS A 363 0.83 11.07 10.17
CA CYS A 363 0.40 9.70 9.90
C CYS A 363 0.60 8.75 11.09
N ALA A 364 1.68 8.93 11.86
CA ALA A 364 1.90 8.17 13.10
C ALA A 364 0.81 8.49 14.15
N HIS A 365 0.49 9.76 14.34
CA HIS A 365 -0.63 10.17 15.19
C HIS A 365 -1.98 9.56 14.72
N LEU A 366 -2.28 9.63 13.43
CA LEU A 366 -3.49 9.05 12.85
C LEU A 366 -3.56 7.53 12.99
N THR A 367 -2.42 6.84 12.97
CA THR A 367 -2.34 5.39 13.17
C THR A 367 -2.73 5.03 14.61
N CYS A 368 -2.30 5.82 15.59
CA CYS A 368 -2.72 5.69 16.98
C CYS A 368 -4.23 5.97 17.12
N GLU A 369 -4.74 7.05 16.52
CA GLU A 369 -6.17 7.40 16.58
C GLU A 369 -7.07 6.35 15.90
N ALA A 370 -6.63 5.77 14.79
CA ALA A 370 -7.38 4.73 14.09
C ALA A 370 -7.53 3.44 14.91
N GLN A 371 -6.60 3.14 15.83
CA GLN A 371 -6.70 1.95 16.69
C GLN A 371 -7.85 2.02 17.69
N TYR A 372 -8.37 3.22 17.99
CA TYR A 372 -9.49 3.39 18.91
C TYR A 372 -10.86 3.06 18.29
N SER A 373 -10.91 2.86 16.96
CA SER A 373 -12.12 2.53 16.22
C SER A 373 -11.91 1.28 15.37
N GLU A 374 -12.71 0.24 15.60
CA GLU A 374 -12.59 -1.04 14.89
C GLU A 374 -12.88 -0.93 13.38
N ASP A 375 -13.66 0.09 12.99
CA ASP A 375 -14.10 0.34 11.62
C ASP A 375 -13.06 1.14 10.79
N LEU A 376 -12.02 1.67 11.45
CA LEU A 376 -11.01 2.51 10.80
C LEU A 376 -9.71 1.75 10.55
N VAL A 377 -9.08 2.06 9.41
CA VAL A 377 -7.75 1.55 9.08
C VAL A 377 -6.70 2.65 9.26
N PRO A 378 -5.55 2.32 9.87
CA PRO A 378 -4.43 3.25 9.97
C PRO A 378 -3.96 3.68 8.57
N VAL A 379 -3.57 4.94 8.45
CA VAL A 379 -3.01 5.48 7.21
C VAL A 379 -1.66 4.81 6.96
N THR A 380 -1.61 3.92 5.97
CA THR A 380 -0.39 3.19 5.64
C THR A 380 0.65 4.10 4.99
N ASN A 381 1.91 3.85 5.35
CA ASN A 381 3.09 4.62 4.99
C ASN A 381 3.16 4.91 3.46
N ARG A 382 2.87 6.16 3.08
CA ARG A 382 2.90 6.60 1.67
C ARG A 382 4.32 7.00 1.24
N ARG A 383 4.74 6.57 0.05
CA ARG A 383 5.96 7.06 -0.60
C ARG A 383 5.70 8.36 -1.39
N CYS A 384 6.80 9.00 -1.83
CA CYS A 384 6.72 10.23 -2.62
C CYS A 384 6.07 10.00 -4.00
N LEU A 385 5.38 11.04 -4.49
CA LEU A 385 4.91 11.17 -5.89
C LEU A 385 5.90 11.94 -6.77
N CYS A 386 7.15 11.99 -6.32
CA CYS A 386 8.30 12.57 -6.99
C CYS A 386 8.37 12.13 -8.46
N GLU A 387 8.23 10.83 -8.72
CA GLU A 387 8.31 10.29 -10.07
C GLU A 387 7.11 10.67 -10.95
N LEU A 388 5.89 10.66 -10.39
CA LEU A 388 4.71 11.14 -11.11
C LEU A 388 4.89 12.61 -11.52
N ALA A 389 5.41 13.45 -10.63
CA ALA A 389 5.69 14.84 -10.95
C ALA A 389 6.78 14.99 -12.03
N LYS A 390 7.82 14.14 -12.00
CA LYS A 390 8.85 14.09 -13.04
C LYS A 390 8.28 13.70 -14.41
N GLN A 391 7.39 12.72 -14.46
CA GLN A 391 6.69 12.34 -15.69
C GLN A 391 5.83 13.49 -16.24
N ILE A 392 5.18 14.27 -15.36
CA ILE A 392 4.42 15.47 -15.75
C ILE A 392 5.35 16.61 -16.26
N GLY A 393 6.66 16.50 -16.07
CA GLY A 393 7.66 17.44 -16.57
C GLY A 393 8.21 18.40 -15.53
N PHE A 394 8.01 18.13 -14.24
CA PHE A 394 8.63 18.91 -13.17
C PHE A 394 10.04 18.39 -12.85
N THR A 395 10.98 19.31 -12.65
CA THR A 395 12.33 19.01 -12.15
C THR A 395 12.42 19.25 -10.66
N ASP A 396 13.41 18.65 -10.00
CA ASP A 396 13.61 18.81 -8.56
C ASP A 396 13.91 20.28 -8.18
N SER A 397 14.49 21.06 -9.10
CA SER A 397 14.78 22.49 -8.96
C SER A 397 13.56 23.39 -8.79
N VAL A 398 12.35 22.92 -9.15
CA VAL A 398 11.12 23.71 -8.96
C VAL A 398 10.85 23.95 -7.47
N THR A 399 11.28 23.03 -6.60
CA THR A 399 11.09 23.18 -5.15
C THR A 399 11.88 24.35 -4.58
N ASP A 400 13.02 24.72 -5.20
CA ASP A 400 13.86 25.85 -4.76
C ASP A 400 13.18 27.21 -4.99
N SER A 401 12.21 27.27 -5.90
CA SER A 401 11.41 28.48 -6.16
C SER A 401 10.35 28.75 -5.10
N TYR A 402 10.06 27.78 -4.23
CA TYR A 402 9.00 27.89 -3.23
C TYR A 402 9.56 27.76 -1.82
N GLN A 403 9.25 28.75 -0.98
CA GLN A 403 9.56 28.67 0.44
C GLN A 403 8.37 28.12 1.22
N VAL A 404 8.53 26.96 1.85
CA VAL A 404 7.53 26.42 2.78
C VAL A 404 7.47 27.30 4.03
N GLN A 405 6.28 27.80 4.35
CA GLN A 405 6.02 28.65 5.51
C GLN A 405 5.53 27.82 6.69
N GLU A 406 4.34 27.22 6.55
CA GLU A 406 3.64 26.54 7.64
C GLU A 406 2.89 25.30 7.12
N CYS A 407 2.61 24.35 8.01
CA CYS A 407 1.81 23.17 7.72
C CYS A 407 0.60 23.10 8.66
N LEU A 408 -0.57 22.76 8.15
CA LEU A 408 -1.80 22.59 8.92
C LEU A 408 -2.32 21.17 8.74
N ALA A 409 -2.40 20.42 9.83
CA ALA A 409 -2.88 19.04 9.82
C ALA A 409 -4.28 18.95 10.45
N ILE A 410 -5.19 18.30 9.73
CA ILE A 410 -6.61 18.23 10.08
C ILE A 410 -7.08 16.80 9.91
N PHE A 411 -7.82 16.27 10.88
CA PHE A 411 -8.44 14.95 10.78
C PHE A 411 -9.86 14.95 11.36
N ARG A 412 -10.65 13.96 10.97
CA ARG A 412 -12.03 13.80 11.41
C ARG A 412 -12.25 12.37 11.88
N GLN A 413 -12.75 12.21 13.10
CA GLN A 413 -13.16 10.89 13.57
C GLN A 413 -14.52 10.54 12.95
N LEU A 414 -14.61 9.37 12.31
CA LEU A 414 -15.88 8.85 11.81
C LEU A 414 -16.55 8.03 12.91
N GLN A 415 -17.83 8.31 13.16
CA GLN A 415 -18.68 7.40 13.93
C GLN A 415 -19.19 6.27 13.01
N ALA A 416 -19.22 5.04 13.52
CA ALA A 416 -19.69 3.85 12.81
C ALA A 416 -21.06 4.05 12.15
N ASP A 417 -21.97 4.75 12.83
CA ASP A 417 -23.33 5.00 12.34
C ASP A 417 -23.37 5.99 11.16
N THR A 418 -22.43 6.94 11.08
CA THR A 418 -22.32 7.87 9.94
C THR A 418 -21.78 7.14 8.71
N ILE A 419 -20.79 6.26 8.87
CA ILE A 419 -20.30 5.39 7.78
C ILE A 419 -21.46 4.52 7.23
N ARG A 420 -22.26 3.92 8.14
CA ARG A 420 -23.44 3.11 7.79
C ARG A 420 -24.56 3.92 7.14
N ARG A 421 -24.72 5.20 7.49
CA ARG A 421 -25.78 6.06 6.95
C ARG A 421 -25.45 6.66 5.59
N GLU A 422 -24.22 7.07 5.37
CA GLU A 422 -23.83 7.87 4.21
C GLU A 422 -23.36 7.05 3.01
N THR A 423 -22.91 5.82 3.23
CA THR A 423 -22.35 5.00 2.15
C THR A 423 -23.33 3.93 1.69
N ARG A 424 -24.22 4.26 0.72
CA ARG A 424 -25.15 3.30 0.09
C ARG A 424 -24.46 2.02 -0.41
N PHE A 425 -23.22 2.16 -0.88
CA PHE A 425 -22.37 1.06 -1.36
C PHE A 425 -21.89 0.11 -0.25
N VAL A 426 -21.61 0.63 0.96
CA VAL A 426 -21.25 -0.22 2.11
C VAL A 426 -22.47 -1.01 2.58
N ARG A 427 -23.68 -0.43 2.51
CA ARG A 427 -24.93 -1.14 2.83
C ARG A 427 -25.16 -2.36 1.92
N SER A 428 -24.82 -2.28 0.63
CA SER A 428 -24.97 -3.42 -0.31
C SER A 428 -23.94 -4.53 -0.11
N LEU A 429 -22.80 -4.25 0.53
CA LEU A 429 -21.72 -5.23 0.77
C LEU A 429 -21.87 -6.00 2.10
N GLN A 430 -22.94 -5.73 2.86
CA GLN A 430 -23.10 -6.18 4.25
C GLN A 430 -23.32 -7.69 4.46
N LEU A 431 -23.46 -8.52 3.42
CA LEU A 431 -23.67 -9.95 3.65
C LEU A 431 -22.40 -10.74 4.00
N SER A 432 -21.18 -10.19 3.90
CA SER A 432 -19.98 -11.02 4.16
C SER A 432 -18.65 -10.35 4.54
N THR A 433 -18.45 -9.02 4.46
CA THR A 433 -17.12 -8.43 4.74
C THR A 433 -17.14 -7.18 5.62
N LYS A 434 -16.35 -7.17 6.70
CA LYS A 434 -16.05 -5.99 7.54
C LYS A 434 -15.17 -5.02 6.73
N VAL A 435 -15.79 -4.19 5.89
CA VAL A 435 -15.09 -3.16 5.11
C VAL A 435 -14.57 -2.10 6.06
N LYS A 436 -13.23 -1.94 6.13
CA LYS A 436 -12.61 -0.88 6.92
C LYS A 436 -12.26 0.32 6.04
N VAL A 437 -12.48 1.53 6.55
CA VAL A 437 -12.28 2.79 5.81
C VAL A 437 -11.07 3.54 6.38
N PRO A 438 -10.21 4.19 5.56
CA PRO A 438 -9.13 5.01 6.10
C PRO A 438 -9.66 6.19 6.92
N LEU A 439 -8.97 6.53 8.01
CA LEU A 439 -9.29 7.69 8.84
C LEU A 439 -9.22 8.99 8.00
N PRO A 440 -10.30 9.79 7.90
CA PRO A 440 -10.31 11.01 7.12
C PRO A 440 -9.32 12.04 7.63
N HIS A 441 -8.47 12.54 6.74
CA HIS A 441 -7.43 13.50 7.09
C HIS A 441 -7.00 14.35 5.90
N MET A 442 -6.47 15.52 6.19
CA MET A 442 -5.77 16.35 5.22
C MET A 442 -4.60 17.09 5.88
N LEU A 443 -3.54 17.27 5.11
CA LEU A 443 -2.41 18.14 5.41
C LEU A 443 -2.40 19.25 4.38
N ALA A 444 -2.44 20.50 4.83
CA ALA A 444 -2.28 21.68 4.00
C ALA A 444 -0.91 22.32 4.24
N VAL A 445 -0.11 22.45 3.18
CA VAL A 445 1.18 23.13 3.20
C VAL A 445 1.01 24.52 2.60
N ILE A 446 1.46 25.52 3.34
CA ILE A 446 1.50 26.90 2.89
C ILE A 446 2.88 27.17 2.32
N VAL A 447 2.91 27.59 1.07
CA VAL A 447 4.12 27.94 0.35
C VAL A 447 4.06 29.40 -0.08
N LYS A 448 5.23 30.01 -0.14
CA LYS A 448 5.44 31.36 -0.64
C LYS A 448 6.26 31.28 -1.92
N ASP A 449 5.72 31.81 -3.00
CA ASP A 449 6.40 31.89 -4.29
C ASP A 449 7.41 33.05 -4.33
N GLN A 450 8.30 33.08 -5.32
CA GLN A 450 9.27 34.15 -5.58
C GLN A 450 8.58 35.52 -5.74
N ALA A 451 7.36 35.53 -6.28
CA ALA A 451 6.51 36.72 -6.37
C ALA A 451 5.86 37.15 -5.04
N ASN A 452 6.31 36.59 -3.92
CA ASN A 452 5.76 36.77 -2.57
C ASN A 452 4.27 36.43 -2.43
N GLN A 453 3.70 35.66 -3.36
CA GLN A 453 2.32 35.20 -3.28
C GLN A 453 2.23 33.96 -2.37
N LEU A 454 1.25 33.96 -1.47
CA LEU A 454 0.99 32.82 -0.60
C LEU A 454 0.01 31.87 -1.26
N GLN A 455 0.33 30.58 -1.20
CA GLN A 455 -0.46 29.52 -1.78
C GLN A 455 -0.57 28.38 -0.78
N MET A 456 -1.74 27.75 -0.72
CA MET A 456 -2.01 26.60 0.11
C MET A 456 -2.25 25.39 -0.80
N LEU A 457 -1.46 24.37 -0.59
CA LEU A 457 -1.57 23.09 -1.28
C LEU A 457 -1.99 22.06 -0.25
N THR A 458 -3.08 21.34 -0.52
CA THR A 458 -3.67 20.39 0.42
C THR A 458 -3.59 18.98 -0.14
N GLN A 459 -3.27 18.01 0.70
CA GLN A 459 -3.21 16.58 0.38
C GLN A 459 -3.96 15.79 1.46
N GLY A 460 -4.77 14.80 1.10
CA GLY A 460 -5.60 14.11 2.09
C GLY A 460 -6.50 13.02 1.53
N THR A 461 -7.47 12.58 2.31
CA THR A 461 -8.55 11.70 1.85
C THR A 461 -9.57 12.48 1.03
N ALA A 462 -10.23 11.80 0.10
CA ALA A 462 -11.13 12.44 -0.85
C ALA A 462 -12.34 13.12 -0.19
N ASP A 463 -12.89 12.50 0.84
CA ASP A 463 -14.09 12.94 1.55
C ASP A 463 -13.90 14.31 2.22
N ILE A 464 -12.86 14.45 3.06
CA ILE A 464 -12.60 15.70 3.80
C ILE A 464 -12.14 16.84 2.88
N ILE A 465 -11.40 16.51 1.81
CA ILE A 465 -10.96 17.50 0.83
C ILE A 465 -12.16 17.99 0.02
N LEU A 466 -13.01 17.08 -0.46
CA LEU A 466 -14.18 17.44 -1.25
C LEU A 466 -15.17 18.31 -0.46
N ASP A 467 -15.33 18.07 0.85
CA ASP A 467 -16.12 18.92 1.76
C ASP A 467 -15.59 20.37 1.77
N SER A 468 -14.28 20.54 1.64
CA SER A 468 -13.62 21.84 1.62
C SER A 468 -13.58 22.50 0.24
N CYS A 469 -13.89 21.78 -0.84
CA CYS A 469 -13.72 22.28 -2.19
C CYS A 469 -14.99 22.85 -2.79
N VAL A 470 -14.89 23.92 -3.59
CA VAL A 470 -16.05 24.53 -4.31
C VAL A 470 -15.91 24.34 -5.81
N ASP A 471 -14.71 24.51 -6.33
CA ASP A 471 -14.39 24.51 -7.75
C ASP A 471 -13.39 23.40 -8.09
N TYR A 472 -13.34 23.03 -9.37
CA TYR A 472 -12.32 22.15 -9.95
C TYR A 472 -11.61 22.84 -11.11
N TRP A 473 -10.37 22.42 -11.37
CA TRP A 473 -9.57 22.94 -12.47
C TRP A 473 -9.78 22.10 -13.73
N ASN A 474 -10.33 22.70 -14.78
CA ASN A 474 -10.59 21.99 -16.03
C ASN A 474 -9.41 22.00 -17.04
N GLY A 475 -8.29 22.62 -16.66
CA GLY A 475 -7.10 22.79 -17.51
C GLY A 475 -6.93 24.20 -18.09
N ARG A 476 -7.96 25.05 -17.99
CA ARG A 476 -7.93 26.44 -18.45
C ARG A 476 -8.46 27.39 -17.40
N ASP A 477 -9.55 27.02 -16.74
CA ASP A 477 -10.23 27.84 -15.75
C ASP A 477 -10.82 27.00 -14.62
N LEU A 478 -11.26 27.69 -13.57
CA LEU A 478 -11.96 27.15 -12.43
C LEU A 478 -13.45 27.02 -12.75
N THR A 479 -14.00 25.86 -12.49
CA THR A 479 -15.41 25.55 -12.74
C THR A 479 -16.06 25.01 -11.48
N PRO A 480 -17.29 25.45 -11.15
CA PRO A 480 -17.97 25.01 -9.94
C PRO A 480 -18.28 23.52 -10.00
N ILE A 481 -18.10 22.82 -8.87
CA ILE A 481 -18.38 21.40 -8.74
C ILE A 481 -19.90 21.21 -8.53
N SER A 482 -20.57 20.61 -9.51
CA SER A 482 -21.99 20.30 -9.38
C SER A 482 -22.23 19.13 -8.39
N PRO A 483 -23.45 18.98 -7.82
CA PRO A 483 -23.79 17.82 -7.00
C PRO A 483 -23.60 16.48 -7.73
N ALA A 484 -23.81 16.45 -9.05
CA ALA A 484 -23.56 15.28 -9.88
C ALA A 484 -22.06 14.95 -9.97
N ASP A 485 -21.19 15.95 -10.08
CA ASP A 485 -19.73 15.77 -10.08
C ASP A 485 -19.22 15.26 -8.75
N ARG A 486 -19.73 15.82 -7.64
CA ARG A 486 -19.42 15.32 -6.29
C ARG A 486 -19.75 13.85 -6.15
N LYS A 487 -20.92 13.43 -6.67
CA LYS A 487 -21.32 12.03 -6.66
C LYS A 487 -20.37 11.15 -7.48
N LYS A 488 -20.00 11.56 -8.71
CA LYS A 488 -19.03 10.83 -9.55
C LYS A 488 -17.68 10.65 -8.85
N ILE A 489 -17.18 11.70 -8.21
CA ILE A 489 -15.94 11.69 -7.43
C ILE A 489 -16.02 10.69 -6.26
N ILE A 490 -17.08 10.77 -5.46
CA ILE A 490 -17.27 9.93 -4.28
C ILE A 490 -17.43 8.46 -4.69
N ASP A 491 -18.23 8.18 -5.73
CA ASP A 491 -18.44 6.83 -6.25
C ASP A 491 -17.11 6.23 -6.74
N PHE A 492 -16.28 7.03 -7.44
CA PHE A 492 -14.95 6.60 -7.87
C PHE A 492 -14.02 6.34 -6.68
N TYR A 493 -14.00 7.24 -5.68
CA TYR A 493 -13.21 7.09 -4.46
C TYR A 493 -13.57 5.82 -3.70
N GLN A 494 -14.87 5.56 -3.47
CA GLN A 494 -15.34 4.43 -2.69
C GLN A 494 -15.04 3.09 -3.36
N ARG A 495 -15.20 2.99 -4.69
CA ARG A 495 -14.90 1.76 -5.44
C ARG A 495 -13.40 1.44 -5.41
N ASN A 496 -12.55 2.43 -5.63
CA ASN A 496 -11.10 2.22 -5.68
C ASN A 496 -10.47 2.09 -4.29
N SER A 497 -11.07 2.68 -3.24
CA SER A 497 -10.57 2.58 -1.86
C SER A 497 -10.58 1.16 -1.29
N LEU A 498 -11.31 0.23 -1.92
CA LEU A 498 -11.31 -1.19 -1.56
C LEU A 498 -10.04 -1.93 -1.97
N THR A 499 -9.40 -1.49 -3.05
CA THR A 499 -8.25 -2.18 -3.66
C THR A 499 -6.96 -1.36 -3.58
N ALA A 500 -7.08 -0.05 -3.41
CA ALA A 500 -6.01 0.93 -3.51
C ALA A 500 -6.26 2.08 -2.53
N TYR A 501 -5.20 2.70 -2.03
CA TYR A 501 -5.27 3.90 -1.21
C TYR A 501 -5.43 5.17 -2.08
N CYS A 502 -6.44 6.00 -1.84
CA CYS A 502 -6.65 7.24 -2.59
C CYS A 502 -6.17 8.50 -1.84
N THR A 503 -5.51 9.39 -2.58
CA THR A 503 -5.12 10.73 -2.13
C THR A 503 -5.72 11.80 -3.03
N ALA A 504 -6.46 12.72 -2.43
CA ALA A 504 -6.92 13.92 -3.11
C ALA A 504 -5.93 15.07 -2.89
N PHE A 505 -5.82 15.93 -3.89
CA PHE A 505 -5.04 17.16 -3.87
C PHE A 505 -5.94 18.34 -4.12
N ALA A 506 -5.71 19.43 -3.39
CA ALA A 506 -6.39 20.68 -3.60
C ALA A 506 -5.47 21.89 -3.50
N TYR A 507 -5.90 23.01 -4.08
CA TYR A 507 -5.11 24.23 -4.15
C TYR A 507 -5.96 25.43 -3.76
N LYS A 508 -5.38 26.42 -3.06
CA LYS A 508 -6.02 27.70 -2.76
C LYS A 508 -4.98 28.82 -2.66
N PRO A 509 -5.12 29.92 -3.42
CA PRO A 509 -4.32 31.11 -3.16
C PRO A 509 -4.73 31.75 -1.82
N LEU A 510 -3.75 32.26 -1.06
CA LEU A 510 -3.96 32.90 0.23
C LEU A 510 -3.55 34.37 0.19
N THR A 511 -4.32 35.22 0.86
CA THR A 511 -3.97 36.63 1.06
C THR A 511 -3.20 36.88 2.36
N ARG A 512 -3.30 35.95 3.33
CA ARG A 512 -2.67 36.03 4.65
C ARG A 512 -2.13 34.67 5.08
N GLY A 513 -1.04 34.69 5.83
CA GLY A 513 -0.48 33.49 6.46
C GLY A 513 -1.33 32.98 7.63
N ILE A 514 -0.99 31.79 8.11
CA ILE A 514 -1.60 31.18 9.31
C ILE A 514 -0.71 31.45 10.52
N SER A 515 -1.30 31.54 11.71
CA SER A 515 -0.54 31.69 12.95
C SER A 515 0.38 30.48 13.19
N PRO A 516 1.68 30.68 13.47
CA PRO A 516 2.61 29.58 13.79
C PRO A 516 2.19 28.76 15.02
N SER A 517 1.41 29.35 15.92
CA SER A 517 0.87 28.62 17.07
C SER A 517 -0.13 27.53 16.68
N LEU A 518 -0.82 27.69 15.54
CA LEU A 518 -1.81 26.73 15.05
C LEU A 518 -1.16 25.61 14.24
N SER A 519 -0.07 25.89 13.52
CA SER A 519 0.66 24.90 12.73
C SER A 519 1.38 23.85 13.59
N ALA A 520 1.71 24.20 14.84
CA ALA A 520 2.26 23.27 15.83
C ALA A 520 1.23 22.26 16.40
N LEU A 521 -0.06 22.41 16.06
CA LEU A 521 -1.16 21.63 16.62
C LEU A 521 -1.97 20.93 15.52
N TYR A 522 -2.72 19.89 15.91
CA TYR A 522 -3.62 19.17 15.01
C TYR A 522 -5.06 19.60 15.25
N LEU A 523 -5.83 19.78 14.18
CA LEU A 523 -7.23 20.14 14.26
C LEU A 523 -8.10 18.89 14.07
N GLU A 524 -8.91 18.60 15.07
CA GLU A 524 -9.87 17.51 15.05
C GLU A 524 -11.27 18.06 14.72
N LEU A 525 -11.87 17.59 13.63
CA LEU A 525 -13.20 17.97 13.21
C LEU A 525 -14.26 17.02 13.77
N PRO A 526 -15.47 17.53 14.06
CA PRO A 526 -16.60 16.68 14.45
C PRO A 526 -17.00 15.75 13.31
N ALA A 527 -17.67 14.64 13.65
CA ALA A 527 -18.11 13.64 12.69
C ALA A 527 -19.03 14.22 11.60
N ASP A 528 -19.88 15.20 11.95
CA ASP A 528 -20.61 16.02 10.98
C ASP A 528 -19.99 17.42 10.89
N SER A 529 -19.23 17.64 9.82
CA SER A 529 -18.59 18.91 9.51
C SER A 529 -19.37 19.76 8.51
N ARG A 530 -20.51 19.29 7.96
CA ARG A 530 -21.30 20.05 6.97
C ARG A 530 -21.74 21.43 7.45
N PRO A 531 -22.18 21.60 8.72
CA PRO A 531 -22.56 22.92 9.23
C PRO A 531 -21.41 23.93 9.23
N LEU A 532 -20.15 23.48 9.25
CA LEU A 532 -18.96 24.34 9.20
C LEU A 532 -18.72 24.95 7.81
N TYR A 533 -19.23 24.28 6.76
CA TYR A 533 -19.05 24.68 5.36
C TYR A 533 -20.27 25.42 4.79
N ALA A 534 -21.41 25.42 5.51
CA ALA A 534 -22.58 26.21 5.18
C ALA A 534 -22.20 27.70 5.07
N PRO A 535 -22.74 28.45 4.09
CA PRO A 535 -22.46 29.87 3.98
C PRO A 535 -22.94 30.58 5.25
N ARG A 536 -22.00 31.00 6.10
CA ARG A 536 -22.28 32.03 7.09
C ARG A 536 -22.64 33.29 6.31
N SER A 537 -23.91 33.68 6.33
CA SER A 537 -24.36 35.02 5.99
C SER A 537 -23.80 36.00 7.03
N GLN A 538 -22.51 36.31 6.94
CA GLN A 538 -21.95 37.48 7.59
C GLN A 538 -21.62 38.49 6.50
N THR A 539 -22.50 39.48 6.39
CA THR A 539 -22.20 40.79 5.84
C THR A 539 -20.91 41.27 6.47
N TRP A 540 -19.80 41.19 5.73
CA TRP A 540 -18.65 42.02 6.05
C TRP A 540 -19.07 43.46 5.74
N ALA A 541 -18.90 44.35 6.72
CA ALA A 541 -19.02 45.78 6.47
C ALA A 541 -18.02 46.14 5.36
N ASP A 542 -18.55 46.68 4.27
CA ASP A 542 -17.81 47.07 3.09
C ASP A 542 -16.60 47.94 3.47
N ALA A 543 -15.39 47.42 3.23
CA ALA A 543 -14.22 48.24 2.98
C ALA A 543 -14.10 48.39 1.46
N PRO A 544 -13.87 49.59 0.94
CA PRO A 544 -14.27 49.95 -0.42
C PRO A 544 -13.46 49.20 -1.46
N ALA A 545 -14.14 48.39 -2.27
CA ALA A 545 -13.60 47.88 -3.51
C ALA A 545 -13.54 49.03 -4.53
N LEU A 546 -12.41 49.13 -5.22
CA LEU A 546 -12.11 50.07 -6.27
C LEU A 546 -13.28 50.24 -7.26
N HIS A 547 -13.65 51.50 -7.46
CA HIS A 547 -14.66 51.97 -8.40
C HIS A 547 -14.48 51.42 -9.82
N PHE A 548 -15.53 50.81 -10.36
CA PHE A 548 -15.86 50.93 -11.78
C PHE A 548 -17.29 51.46 -11.89
N HIS A 549 -17.41 52.67 -12.42
CA HIS A 549 -18.67 53.32 -12.73
C HIS A 549 -19.45 52.53 -13.78
N SER A 550 -20.71 52.23 -13.50
CA SER A 550 -21.78 52.47 -14.47
C SER A 550 -23.11 52.68 -13.74
N THR A 551 -23.76 53.76 -14.12
CA THR A 551 -24.94 54.42 -13.58
C THR A 551 -26.23 53.60 -13.73
N GLY A 552 -27.17 53.70 -12.78
CA GLY A 552 -28.58 53.44 -13.08
C GLY A 552 -29.55 53.09 -11.93
N LYS A 553 -30.03 54.13 -11.22
CA LYS A 553 -31.40 54.29 -10.64
C LYS A 553 -31.93 53.29 -9.57
N THR A 554 -31.92 53.79 -8.33
CA THR A 554 -33.01 53.86 -7.33
C THR A 554 -34.37 53.21 -7.64
N THR A 555 -34.94 52.45 -6.67
CA THR A 555 -36.03 52.92 -5.76
C THR A 555 -36.36 51.89 -4.66
N THR A 556 -36.71 52.45 -3.50
CA THR A 556 -37.17 51.93 -2.20
C THR A 556 -38.58 51.33 -2.19
N THR A 557 -38.88 50.44 -1.22
CA THR A 557 -39.96 50.50 -0.19
C THR A 557 -40.18 49.08 0.39
N GLU A 558 -39.91 48.79 1.67
CA GLU A 558 -40.77 48.94 2.87
C GLU A 558 -42.08 48.15 2.89
N SER A 559 -42.29 47.43 4.02
CA SER A 559 -43.52 46.93 4.66
C SER A 559 -43.49 45.40 4.91
N ASP A 560 -44.09 44.81 5.93
CA ASP A 560 -44.49 45.15 7.30
C ASP A 560 -45.01 43.81 7.90
N HIS A 561 -45.15 43.76 9.23
CA HIS A 561 -46.14 42.99 10.01
C HIS A 561 -45.89 41.56 10.54
N ARG A 562 -45.86 41.54 11.90
CA ARG A 562 -46.70 40.77 12.86
C ARG A 562 -46.57 39.24 12.88
N SER A 563 -46.74 38.52 13.99
CA SER A 563 -46.88 38.73 15.44
C SER A 563 -47.28 37.36 16.02
N LYS A 564 -46.79 36.98 17.20
CA LYS A 564 -47.58 36.56 18.39
C LYS A 564 -46.82 35.56 19.27
N PHE A 565 -46.72 36.01 20.53
CA PHE A 565 -46.36 35.32 21.76
C PHE A 565 -47.37 34.24 22.18
N THR A 566 -46.95 33.40 23.14
CA THR A 566 -47.56 33.11 24.47
C THR A 566 -47.10 31.70 24.91
N HIS A 567 -46.85 31.28 26.16
CA HIS A 567 -47.00 31.74 27.56
C HIS A 567 -46.34 30.60 28.43
N PHE A 568 -45.63 30.75 29.57
CA PHE A 568 -45.99 30.94 31.00
C PHE A 568 -44.69 30.62 31.83
N SER A 569 -44.08 31.49 32.67
CA SER A 569 -44.26 31.77 34.13
C SER A 569 -44.14 30.54 35.09
N TYR A 570 -43.42 30.49 36.24
CA TYR A 570 -43.16 31.48 37.33
C TYR A 570 -42.11 30.97 38.38
N LYS A 571 -41.52 31.91 39.19
CA LYS A 571 -40.91 31.85 40.58
C LYS A 571 -39.59 31.05 40.79
N GLY A 572 -38.43 31.51 41.34
CA GLY A 572 -37.96 32.64 42.20
C GLY A 572 -37.78 32.21 43.68
N PRO A 573 -36.91 32.79 44.57
CA PRO A 573 -35.57 33.41 44.48
C PRO A 573 -34.58 33.03 45.66
N GLY A 574 -33.35 33.57 45.70
CA GLY A 574 -32.47 33.67 46.90
C GLY A 574 -30.99 33.31 46.68
N MET A 575 -30.07 34.22 46.32
CA MET A 575 -29.29 35.20 47.11
C MET A 575 -27.78 34.82 47.26
N LEU A 576 -26.91 35.68 46.70
CA LEU A 576 -25.56 36.14 47.15
C LEU A 576 -24.51 35.11 47.62
N ALA A 577 -23.21 35.18 47.31
CA ALA A 577 -22.33 36.07 46.57
C ALA A 577 -20.96 35.36 46.51
N TYR A 578 -20.22 35.43 45.40
CA TYR A 578 -18.77 35.69 45.36
C TYR A 578 -18.40 36.05 43.92
N ARG A 579 -18.04 37.31 43.72
CA ARG A 579 -17.59 37.92 42.46
C ARG A 579 -16.06 37.93 42.44
N CYS A 580 -15.53 38.03 41.23
CA CYS A 580 -14.14 38.32 40.84
C CYS A 580 -13.18 37.12 40.81
N VAL A 581 -13.12 36.41 39.67
CA VAL A 581 -12.00 36.43 38.68
C VAL A 581 -12.50 35.78 37.38
N SER A 582 -13.28 36.46 36.53
CA SER A 582 -13.53 35.97 35.15
C SER A 582 -14.14 37.04 34.23
N LYS A 583 -13.43 38.17 34.03
CA LYS A 583 -13.84 39.17 33.02
C LYS A 583 -12.74 39.57 32.02
N TYR A 584 -11.56 38.96 32.08
CA TYR A 584 -10.50 39.21 31.10
C TYR A 584 -10.28 38.11 30.05
N PHE A 585 -10.97 36.97 30.14
CA PHE A 585 -10.81 35.87 29.16
C PHE A 585 -11.88 35.84 28.05
N PHE A 586 -13.00 36.55 28.22
CA PHE A 586 -14.13 36.49 27.28
C PHE A 586 -14.05 37.45 26.09
N LEU A 587 -13.09 38.38 26.07
CA LEU A 587 -12.90 39.30 24.93
C LEU A 587 -11.95 38.79 23.84
N LYS A 588 -11.23 37.68 24.06
CA LYS A 588 -10.23 37.18 23.08
C LYS A 588 -10.75 36.12 22.09
N TYR A 589 -11.95 35.59 22.31
CA TYR A 589 -12.57 34.59 21.42
C TYR A 589 -13.53 35.17 20.37
N ARG A 590 -13.79 36.48 20.39
CA ARG A 590 -14.69 37.16 19.43
C ARG A 590 -14.01 37.66 18.15
N TYR A 591 -12.68 37.56 18.05
CA TYR A 591 -11.89 38.03 16.90
C TYR A 591 -11.34 36.91 16.00
N PHE A 592 -11.50 35.64 16.37
CA PHE A 592 -11.12 34.52 15.50
C PHE A 592 -12.27 34.15 14.57
N GLY A 593 -12.45 34.95 13.51
CA GLY A 593 -13.14 34.52 12.30
C GLY A 593 -12.35 33.38 11.65
N LEU A 594 -12.54 32.16 12.15
CA LEU A 594 -12.12 30.93 11.48
C LEU A 594 -13.00 30.76 10.22
N ASN A 595 -12.63 31.46 9.15
CA ASN A 595 -13.02 31.07 7.80
C ASN A 595 -12.25 29.80 7.47
N PHE A 596 -12.93 28.66 7.50
CA PHE A 596 -12.40 27.40 6.97
C PHE A 596 -11.90 27.64 5.54
N PRO A 597 -10.64 27.28 5.21
CA PRO A 597 -10.11 27.59 3.91
C PRO A 597 -10.75 26.67 2.86
N ARG A 598 -11.82 27.16 2.23
CA ARG A 598 -12.39 26.56 1.01
C ARG A 598 -11.29 26.40 -0.04
N CYS A 599 -10.99 25.18 -0.47
CA CYS A 599 -10.01 24.88 -1.50
C CYS A 599 -10.64 24.95 -2.90
N LEU A 600 -9.84 25.26 -3.92
CA LEU A 600 -10.29 25.76 -5.22
C LEU A 600 -10.00 24.81 -6.39
N CYS A 601 -9.27 23.70 -6.18
CA CYS A 601 -9.03 22.70 -7.22
C CYS A 601 -9.12 21.30 -6.62
N ILE A 602 -9.54 20.29 -7.39
CA ILE A 602 -9.41 18.88 -6.97
C ILE A 602 -8.81 18.05 -8.09
N ASN A 603 -7.69 17.39 -7.79
CA ASN A 603 -7.14 16.30 -8.58
C ASN A 603 -6.96 15.09 -7.65
N PHE A 604 -7.29 13.89 -8.09
CA PHE A 604 -7.15 12.67 -7.27
C PHE A 604 -6.04 11.79 -7.82
N VAL A 605 -5.22 11.24 -6.93
CA VAL A 605 -4.18 10.26 -7.22
C VAL A 605 -4.41 9.03 -6.37
N PHE A 606 -4.45 7.87 -7.01
CA PHE A 606 -4.69 6.58 -6.38
C PHE A 606 -3.38 5.79 -6.37
N TYR A 607 -3.05 5.25 -5.20
CA TYR A 607 -1.91 4.41 -4.92
C TYR A 607 -2.39 3.00 -4.69
N ARG A 608 -1.75 1.99 -5.25
CA ARG A 608 -2.05 0.60 -4.94
C ARG A 608 -1.05 0.01 -3.96
#